data_AF-A0A317MHB5-F1
#
_entry.id   AF-A0A317MHB5-F1
#
_cell.length_a   1.000
_cell.length_b   1.000
_cell.length_c   1.000
_cell.angle_alpha   90.00
_cell.angle_beta   90.00
_cell.angle_gamma   90.00
#
_symmetry.space_group_name_H-M   'P 1'
#
loop_
_entity.id
_entity.type
_entity.pdbx_description
1 polymer ?
#
loop_
_entity_poly.entity_id
_entity_poly.type
_entity_poly.pdbx_seq_one_letter_code
_entity_poly.pdbx_strand_id
1 'polypeptide(L)'
;MTESPPQEHKPTTLDDLVGGPYNEKASLQVLRMVAQAVVDLAEHPRNTAFGPPYPLMAQSALDRICLLGAYRYPNAVSRHVSGPRYPRGLTELLAWCRDRPVSDWYFLELPEEFEEVTDRLIESDPLRPSSFCLRLSLGMDPSTPHREVEKRVMQEVFDAYQKQGKEEGYLAFRRSIIDTPVMTGRDFSLQRMSVIGGVHLQDLPMKHVYTEVHDKYFDPTGGAATCMHCGLLLIPKGSSSVCEVSFCPSREQVAVGPVLHRDEGGLHHVIRPIREFVVAPVRIDRSARTSGYVPSPDREL
;
A
#
# COMPACT_ATOMS: atom_id res chain seq x y z
N MET A 1 -21.14 33.70 -23.90
CA MET A 1 -19.86 32.98 -23.82
C MET A 1 -20.18 31.51 -24.02
N THR A 2 -20.00 31.03 -25.24
CA THR A 2 -20.30 29.65 -25.65
C THR A 2 -19.02 28.85 -25.47
N GLU A 3 -18.97 27.98 -24.45
CA GLU A 3 -17.90 26.99 -24.31
C GLU A 3 -17.96 26.04 -25.52
N SER A 4 -16.91 26.05 -26.35
CA SER A 4 -16.76 25.04 -27.38
C SER A 4 -16.46 23.69 -26.71
N PRO A 5 -17.10 22.59 -27.17
CA PRO A 5 -16.83 21.26 -26.63
C PRO A 5 -15.35 20.91 -26.82
N PRO A 6 -14.77 20.07 -25.93
CA PRO A 6 -13.41 19.59 -26.10
C PRO A 6 -13.25 18.99 -27.50
N GLN A 7 -12.28 19.50 -28.27
CA GLN A 7 -12.01 18.97 -29.60
C GLN A 7 -11.60 17.50 -29.45
N GLU A 8 -12.46 16.61 -29.96
CA GLU A 8 -12.16 15.19 -30.08
C GLU A 8 -10.86 15.02 -30.87
N HIS A 9 -9.90 14.35 -30.24
CA HIS A 9 -8.64 13.99 -30.86
C HIS A 9 -8.93 13.04 -32.02
N LYS A 10 -8.74 13.49 -33.27
CA LYS A 10 -8.86 12.60 -34.43
C LYS A 10 -7.70 11.61 -34.41
N PRO A 11 -7.97 10.29 -34.38
CA PRO A 11 -6.91 9.29 -34.40
C PRO A 11 -6.07 9.46 -35.67
N THR A 12 -4.75 9.46 -35.49
CA THR A 12 -3.79 9.44 -36.58
C THR A 12 -3.62 8.01 -37.09
N THR A 13 -3.09 7.86 -38.30
CA THR A 13 -2.80 6.56 -38.91
C THR A 13 -1.77 5.74 -38.10
N LEU A 14 -1.00 6.41 -37.24
CA LEU A 14 -0.10 5.77 -36.27
C LEU A 14 -0.89 5.25 -35.05
N ASP A 15 -1.92 5.97 -34.62
CA ASP A 15 -2.83 5.57 -33.52
C ASP A 15 -3.66 4.34 -33.92
N ASP A 16 -4.03 4.22 -35.20
CA ASP A 16 -4.76 3.05 -35.72
C ASP A 16 -3.89 1.78 -35.81
N LEU A 17 -2.57 1.94 -35.98
CA LEU A 17 -1.61 0.83 -36.12
C LEU A 17 -0.98 0.40 -34.80
N VAL A 18 -0.88 1.31 -33.83
CA VAL A 18 -0.17 1.10 -32.56
C VAL A 18 -1.14 1.12 -31.36
N GLY A 19 -2.40 1.49 -31.59
CA GLY A 19 -3.27 2.05 -30.55
C GLY A 19 -2.88 3.50 -30.28
N GLY A 20 -3.84 4.37 -29.97
CA GLY A 20 -3.54 5.75 -29.57
C GLY A 20 -2.47 5.78 -28.45
N PRO A 21 -1.58 6.79 -28.40
CA PRO A 21 -0.34 6.76 -27.63
C PRO A 21 -0.51 6.62 -26.11
N TYR A 22 -1.74 6.62 -25.61
CA TYR A 22 -2.06 6.45 -24.19
C TYR A 22 -3.44 5.82 -24.01
N ASN A 23 -3.56 4.53 -24.33
CA ASN A 23 -4.76 3.70 -24.12
C ASN A 23 -4.95 3.30 -22.64
N GLU A 24 -6.05 2.59 -22.34
CA GLU A 24 -6.39 2.11 -21.00
C GLU A 24 -5.23 1.39 -20.28
N LYS A 25 -4.50 0.55 -21.01
CA LYS A 25 -3.36 -0.20 -20.47
C LYS A 25 -2.25 0.74 -19.99
N ALA A 26 -1.95 1.80 -20.75
CA ALA A 26 -0.93 2.78 -20.38
C ALA A 26 -1.38 3.60 -19.16
N SER A 27 -2.64 4.05 -19.13
CA SER A 27 -3.22 4.78 -17.99
C SER A 27 -3.21 3.94 -16.71
N LEU A 28 -3.59 2.66 -16.80
CA LEU A 28 -3.53 1.72 -15.68
C LEU A 28 -2.10 1.53 -15.19
N GLN A 29 -1.12 1.45 -16.10
CA GLN A 29 0.29 1.39 -15.71
C GLN A 29 0.72 2.64 -14.96
N VAL A 30 0.32 3.83 -15.40
CA VAL A 30 0.58 5.09 -14.69
C VAL A 30 -0.05 5.07 -13.30
N LEU A 31 -1.31 4.63 -13.18
CA LEU A 31 -1.98 4.51 -11.89
C LEU A 31 -1.24 3.55 -10.93
N ARG A 32 -0.77 2.40 -11.43
CA ARG A 32 0.03 1.45 -10.64
C ARG A 32 1.38 2.03 -10.21
N MET A 33 2.03 2.82 -11.07
CA MET A 33 3.25 3.56 -10.70
C MET A 33 2.99 4.59 -9.60
N VAL A 34 1.87 5.32 -9.67
CA VAL A 34 1.46 6.26 -8.61
C VAL A 34 1.22 5.51 -7.30
N ALA A 35 0.50 4.38 -7.34
CA ALA A 35 0.25 3.56 -6.17
C ALA A 35 1.56 3.07 -5.53
N GLN A 36 2.51 2.57 -6.32
CA GLN A 36 3.83 2.19 -5.83
C GLN A 36 4.58 3.39 -5.23
N ALA A 37 4.56 4.55 -5.89
CA ALA A 37 5.17 5.77 -5.35
C ALA A 37 4.59 6.17 -4.00
N VAL A 38 3.26 6.09 -3.82
CA VAL A 38 2.58 6.38 -2.54
C VAL A 38 3.04 5.42 -1.45
N VAL A 39 3.19 4.12 -1.76
CA VAL A 39 3.68 3.11 -0.82
C VAL A 39 5.14 3.39 -0.43
N ASP A 40 6.01 3.64 -1.40
CA ASP A 40 7.43 3.93 -1.16
C ASP A 40 7.61 5.19 -0.31
N LEU A 41 6.81 6.24 -0.60
CA LEU A 41 6.84 7.49 0.14
C LEU A 41 6.34 7.36 1.58
N ALA A 42 5.38 6.47 1.84
CA ALA A 42 4.85 6.24 3.18
C ALA A 42 5.85 5.56 4.13
N GLU A 43 6.85 4.88 3.58
CA GLU A 43 7.96 4.27 4.33
C GLU A 43 9.28 5.02 4.13
N HIS A 44 9.26 6.18 3.44
CA HIS A 44 10.45 6.98 3.23
C HIS A 44 10.96 7.58 4.55
N PRO A 45 12.27 7.47 4.86
CA PRO A 45 12.81 7.96 6.13
C PRO A 45 12.58 9.47 6.30
N ARG A 46 12.02 9.87 7.46
CA ARG A 46 11.74 11.28 7.81
C ARG A 46 12.94 12.21 7.72
N ASN A 47 14.15 11.69 7.91
CA ASN A 47 15.39 12.48 7.97
C ASN A 47 15.96 12.81 6.57
N THR A 48 15.28 12.42 5.51
CA THR A 48 15.68 12.72 4.13
C THR A 48 14.92 13.94 3.64
N ALA A 49 15.64 14.96 3.16
CA ALA A 49 14.99 16.16 2.64
C ALA A 49 14.12 15.81 1.44
N PHE A 50 12.83 16.19 1.51
CA PHE A 50 11.91 16.11 0.38
C PHE A 50 12.23 17.23 -0.60
N GLY A 51 13.06 16.93 -1.60
CA GLY A 51 13.40 17.87 -2.66
C GLY A 51 13.71 17.14 -3.97
N PRO A 52 13.65 17.83 -5.12
CA PRO A 52 14.08 17.27 -6.38
C PRO A 52 15.58 16.90 -6.37
N PRO A 53 15.98 15.80 -7.02
CA PRO A 53 15.10 14.82 -7.67
C PRO A 53 14.32 13.98 -6.64
N TYR A 54 13.03 13.78 -6.89
CA TYR A 54 12.21 12.90 -6.04
C TYR A 54 12.69 11.44 -6.15
N PRO A 55 12.30 10.55 -5.21
CA PRO A 55 12.53 9.12 -5.36
C PRO A 55 12.09 8.62 -6.75
N LEU A 56 12.87 7.71 -7.33
CA LEU A 56 12.78 7.33 -8.75
C LEU A 56 11.35 7.01 -9.21
N MET A 57 10.60 6.24 -8.42
CA MET A 57 9.23 5.86 -8.75
C MET A 57 8.27 7.07 -8.74
N ALA A 58 8.41 7.96 -7.76
CA ALA A 58 7.61 9.18 -7.66
C ALA A 58 7.91 10.15 -8.82
N GLN A 59 9.20 10.33 -9.15
CA GLN A 59 9.61 11.13 -10.30
C GLN A 59 9.07 10.55 -11.60
N SER A 60 9.25 9.24 -11.81
CA SER A 60 8.80 8.55 -13.02
C SER A 60 7.28 8.60 -13.20
N ALA A 61 6.51 8.43 -12.12
CA ALA A 61 5.06 8.55 -12.15
C ALA A 61 4.63 9.98 -12.51
N LEU A 62 5.26 10.99 -11.90
CA LEU A 62 4.96 12.40 -12.18
C LEU A 62 5.30 12.76 -13.63
N ASP A 63 6.45 12.34 -14.15
CA ASP A 63 6.86 12.59 -15.53
C ASP A 63 5.86 12.01 -16.52
N ARG A 64 5.37 10.78 -16.27
CA ARG A 64 4.33 10.14 -17.09
C ARG A 64 2.99 10.88 -17.03
N ILE A 65 2.57 11.34 -15.86
CA ILE A 65 1.35 12.16 -15.70
C ILE A 65 1.48 13.47 -16.46
N CYS A 66 2.62 14.16 -16.35
CA CYS A 66 2.88 15.41 -17.05
C CYS A 66 2.85 15.23 -18.57
N LEU A 67 3.46 14.16 -19.10
CA LEU A 67 3.43 13.84 -20.53
C LEU A 67 2.00 13.55 -21.01
N LEU A 68 1.27 12.71 -20.28
CA LEU A 68 -0.12 12.35 -20.59
C LEU A 68 -1.05 13.58 -20.54
N GLY A 69 -0.90 14.40 -19.51
CA GLY A 69 -1.67 15.63 -19.32
C GLY A 69 -1.36 16.68 -20.38
N ALA A 70 -0.09 16.84 -20.79
CA ALA A 70 0.30 17.74 -21.88
C ALA A 70 -0.25 17.28 -23.23
N TYR A 71 -0.27 15.96 -23.47
CA TYR A 71 -0.82 15.37 -24.68
C TYR A 71 -2.34 15.54 -24.78
N ARG A 72 -3.08 15.19 -23.71
CA ARG A 72 -4.55 15.27 -23.67
C ARG A 72 -5.07 16.69 -23.57
N TYR A 73 -4.35 17.56 -22.87
CA TYR A 73 -4.78 18.93 -22.58
C TYR A 73 -3.70 19.95 -22.97
N PRO A 74 -3.40 20.11 -24.27
CA PRO A 74 -2.33 20.99 -24.75
C PRO A 74 -2.55 22.46 -24.34
N ASN A 75 -3.81 22.87 -24.17
CA ASN A 75 -4.19 24.24 -23.77
C ASN A 75 -4.25 24.46 -22.25
N ALA A 76 -4.07 23.40 -21.43
CA ALA A 76 -4.17 23.52 -19.98
C ALA A 76 -3.00 24.31 -19.35
N VAL A 77 -1.94 24.60 -20.10
CA VAL A 77 -0.75 25.32 -19.59
C VAL A 77 -1.08 26.76 -19.15
N SER A 78 -2.12 27.37 -19.70
CA SER A 78 -2.58 28.72 -19.33
C SER A 78 -3.30 28.72 -17.98
N ARG A 79 -2.70 29.38 -16.97
CA ARG A 79 -3.22 29.56 -15.60
C ARG A 79 -4.61 30.22 -15.49
N HIS A 80 -5.24 30.59 -16.60
CA HIS A 80 -6.48 31.39 -16.64
C HIS A 80 -7.65 30.67 -17.31
N VAL A 81 -7.50 29.39 -17.66
CA VAL A 81 -8.59 28.61 -18.25
C VAL A 81 -9.07 27.59 -17.23
N SER A 82 -10.38 27.58 -16.97
CA SER A 82 -11.09 26.48 -16.31
C SER A 82 -11.09 25.26 -17.24
N GLY A 83 -9.91 24.67 -17.45
CA GLY A 83 -9.71 23.49 -18.27
C GLY A 83 -9.53 22.22 -17.44
N PRO A 84 -9.54 21.05 -18.08
CA PRO A 84 -9.22 19.78 -17.43
C PRO A 84 -7.87 19.85 -16.73
N ARG A 85 -7.80 19.29 -15.52
CA ARG A 85 -6.62 19.39 -14.64
C ARG A 85 -5.93 18.04 -14.52
N TYR A 86 -4.62 18.08 -14.31
CA TYR A 86 -3.78 16.94 -13.93
C TYR A 86 -2.69 17.44 -12.97
N PRO A 87 -2.18 16.59 -12.06
CA PRO A 87 -1.12 16.97 -11.14
C PRO A 87 0.19 17.35 -11.85
N ARG A 88 0.76 18.51 -11.51
CA ARG A 88 2.05 18.99 -12.09
C ARG A 88 3.23 18.91 -11.13
N GLY A 89 2.97 18.54 -9.89
CA GLY A 89 4.00 18.39 -8.86
C GLY A 89 3.62 17.29 -7.87
N LEU A 90 4.62 16.80 -7.13
CA LEU A 90 4.41 15.72 -6.17
C LEU A 90 3.39 16.09 -5.09
N THR A 91 3.44 17.31 -4.56
CA THR A 91 2.47 17.77 -3.55
C THR A 91 1.04 17.77 -4.08
N GLU A 92 0.84 18.20 -5.32
CA GLU A 92 -0.48 18.16 -5.97
C GLU A 92 -0.93 16.72 -6.19
N LEU A 93 -0.03 15.84 -6.65
CA LEU A 93 -0.32 14.42 -6.85
C LEU A 93 -0.74 13.75 -5.53
N LEU A 94 -0.02 13.99 -4.44
CA LEU A 94 -0.36 13.44 -3.13
C LEU A 94 -1.68 14.00 -2.59
N ALA A 95 -1.98 15.28 -2.85
CA ALA A 95 -3.29 15.85 -2.52
C ALA A 95 -4.41 15.15 -3.30
N TRP A 96 -4.23 14.89 -4.60
CA TRP A 96 -5.19 14.11 -5.40
C TRP A 96 -5.37 12.70 -4.86
N CYS A 97 -4.27 12.01 -4.53
CA CYS A 97 -4.29 10.67 -3.94
C CYS A 97 -5.09 10.61 -2.63
N ARG A 98 -5.12 11.69 -1.86
CA ARG A 98 -5.83 11.80 -0.57
C ARG A 98 -7.27 12.29 -0.71
N ASP A 99 -7.50 13.23 -1.62
CA ASP A 99 -8.74 14.01 -1.65
C ASP A 99 -9.73 13.52 -2.70
N ARG A 100 -9.28 12.75 -3.71
CA ARG A 100 -10.09 12.34 -4.86
C ARG A 100 -10.07 10.82 -5.05
N PRO A 101 -11.23 10.19 -5.33
CA PRO A 101 -11.25 8.82 -5.84
C PRO A 101 -10.58 8.75 -7.21
N VAL A 102 -10.12 7.57 -7.60
CA VAL A 102 -9.44 7.39 -8.90
C VAL A 102 -10.38 7.52 -10.09
N SER A 103 -11.68 7.27 -9.92
CA SER A 103 -12.71 7.49 -10.94
C SER A 103 -12.84 8.97 -11.35
N ASP A 104 -12.48 9.91 -10.47
CA ASP A 104 -12.48 11.35 -10.76
C ASP A 104 -11.22 11.82 -11.51
N TRP A 105 -10.29 10.91 -11.84
CA TRP A 105 -9.04 11.25 -12.50
C TRP A 105 -9.23 11.23 -14.01
N TYR A 106 -10.06 12.13 -14.54
CA TYR A 106 -10.43 12.21 -15.96
C TYR A 106 -9.26 12.37 -16.95
N PHE A 107 -8.07 12.68 -16.45
CA PHE A 107 -6.87 12.70 -17.27
C PHE A 107 -6.38 11.28 -17.63
N LEU A 108 -6.75 10.25 -16.86
CA LEU A 108 -6.50 8.84 -17.14
C LEU A 108 -7.73 8.22 -17.82
N GLU A 109 -7.51 7.46 -18.89
CA GLU A 109 -8.50 6.51 -19.41
C GLU A 109 -8.34 5.20 -18.64
N LEU A 110 -9.19 4.94 -17.65
CA LEU A 110 -9.14 3.69 -16.89
C LEU A 110 -10.16 2.69 -17.46
N PRO A 111 -9.91 1.38 -17.34
CA PRO A 111 -10.88 0.35 -17.67
C PRO A 111 -12.22 0.52 -16.92
N GLU A 112 -13.30 -0.04 -17.46
CA GLU A 112 -14.67 0.08 -16.92
C GLU A 112 -14.78 -0.33 -15.44
N GLU A 113 -14.00 -1.32 -14.99
CA GLU A 113 -14.00 -1.75 -13.58
C GLU A 113 -13.53 -0.67 -12.59
N PHE A 114 -13.00 0.47 -13.06
CA PHE A 114 -12.61 1.61 -12.24
C PHE A 114 -13.66 2.73 -12.18
N GLU A 115 -14.72 2.69 -12.99
CA GLU A 115 -15.74 3.76 -13.05
C GLU A 115 -16.45 3.96 -11.71
N GLU A 116 -16.77 2.86 -11.02
CA GLU A 116 -17.48 2.87 -9.74
C GLU A 116 -16.53 2.88 -8.52
N VAL A 117 -15.21 2.91 -8.73
CA VAL A 117 -14.24 2.86 -7.63
C VAL A 117 -14.20 4.22 -6.91
N THR A 118 -14.81 4.25 -5.73
CA THR A 118 -14.82 5.41 -4.83
C THR A 118 -13.62 5.47 -3.88
N ASP A 119 -12.75 4.46 -3.92
CA ASP A 119 -11.56 4.39 -3.12
C ASP A 119 -10.51 5.44 -3.52
N ARG A 120 -9.83 5.96 -2.50
CA ARG A 120 -8.69 6.87 -2.64
C ARG A 120 -7.40 6.10 -2.44
N LEU A 121 -6.29 6.63 -2.94
CA LEU A 121 -4.98 5.99 -2.74
C LEU A 121 -4.41 6.23 -1.34
N ILE A 122 -4.76 7.37 -0.73
CA ILE A 122 -4.32 7.74 0.63
C ILE A 122 -5.53 7.91 1.54
N GLU A 123 -5.53 7.18 2.65
CA GLU A 123 -6.43 7.43 3.77
C GLU A 123 -5.87 8.53 4.67
N SER A 124 -6.74 9.35 5.27
CA SER A 124 -6.34 10.54 6.03
C SER A 124 -6.25 10.34 7.54
N ASP A 125 -6.78 9.25 8.09
CA ASP A 125 -6.75 8.97 9.53
C ASP A 125 -6.56 7.46 9.84
N PRO A 126 -5.33 6.99 10.10
CA PRO A 126 -4.08 7.74 9.99
C PRO A 126 -3.67 7.97 8.54
N LEU A 127 -2.81 8.97 8.28
CA LEU A 127 -2.31 9.28 6.94
C LEU A 127 -1.48 8.11 6.40
N ARG A 128 -2.00 7.37 5.41
CA ARG A 128 -1.40 6.11 4.96
C ARG A 128 -1.90 5.64 3.58
N PRO A 129 -1.16 4.78 2.86
CA PRO A 129 -1.68 4.07 1.71
C PRO A 129 -2.92 3.23 2.06
N SER A 130 -3.98 3.35 1.27
CA SER A 130 -5.20 2.55 1.42
C SER A 130 -4.97 1.09 1.01
N SER A 131 -5.90 0.20 1.37
CA SER A 131 -5.90 -1.19 0.89
C SER A 131 -5.96 -1.25 -0.65
N PHE A 132 -6.73 -0.36 -1.26
CA PHE A 132 -6.80 -0.20 -2.72
C PHE A 132 -5.45 0.20 -3.33
N CYS A 133 -4.74 1.17 -2.74
CA CYS A 133 -3.40 1.54 -3.16
C CYS A 133 -2.41 0.37 -3.09
N LEU A 134 -2.47 -0.44 -2.02
CA LEU A 134 -1.61 -1.61 -1.87
C LEU A 134 -1.91 -2.69 -2.94
N ARG A 135 -3.17 -2.88 -3.32
CA ARG A 135 -3.54 -3.80 -4.41
C ARG A 135 -2.96 -3.34 -5.74
N LEU A 136 -3.14 -2.06 -6.06
CA LEU A 136 -2.61 -1.48 -7.30
C LEU A 136 -1.08 -1.55 -7.37
N SER A 137 -0.38 -1.29 -6.26
CA SER A 137 1.09 -1.39 -6.24
C SER A 137 1.58 -2.83 -6.48
N LEU A 138 0.77 -3.84 -6.15
CA LEU A 138 1.06 -5.26 -6.43
C LEU A 138 0.69 -5.67 -7.88
N GLY A 139 0.12 -4.75 -8.66
CA GLY A 139 -0.40 -5.00 -10.01
C GLY A 139 -1.74 -5.70 -10.04
N MET A 140 -2.51 -5.62 -8.94
CA MET A 140 -3.81 -6.27 -8.78
C MET A 140 -4.94 -5.27 -9.00
N ASP A 141 -6.06 -5.77 -9.52
CA ASP A 141 -7.24 -4.96 -9.83
C ASP A 141 -8.14 -4.85 -8.58
N PRO A 142 -9.05 -3.85 -8.52
CA PRO A 142 -9.88 -3.63 -7.34
C PRO A 142 -10.70 -4.87 -6.96
N SER A 143 -11.23 -5.58 -7.95
CA SER A 143 -12.09 -6.76 -7.80
C SER A 143 -11.35 -8.05 -7.49
N THR A 144 -10.00 -8.06 -7.52
CA THR A 144 -9.24 -9.30 -7.36
C THR A 144 -9.51 -9.97 -6.00
N PRO A 145 -9.82 -11.28 -5.95
CA PRO A 145 -10.07 -11.97 -4.69
C PRO A 145 -8.91 -11.85 -3.70
N HIS A 146 -9.22 -11.70 -2.41
CA HIS A 146 -8.22 -11.52 -1.35
C HIS A 146 -7.16 -12.63 -1.33
N ARG A 147 -7.56 -13.88 -1.59
CA ARG A 147 -6.65 -15.04 -1.67
C ARG A 147 -5.60 -14.89 -2.77
N GLU A 148 -5.94 -14.25 -3.89
CA GLU A 148 -5.00 -14.00 -4.99
C GLU A 148 -4.03 -12.88 -4.64
N VAL A 149 -4.51 -11.84 -3.94
CA VAL A 149 -3.64 -10.78 -3.40
C VAL A 149 -2.64 -11.36 -2.41
N GLU A 150 -3.09 -12.20 -1.46
CA GLU A 150 -2.22 -12.90 -0.53
C GLU A 150 -1.16 -13.74 -1.26
N LYS A 151 -1.57 -14.53 -2.26
CA LYS A 151 -0.65 -15.32 -3.08
C LYS A 151 0.39 -14.42 -3.74
N ARG A 152 -0.03 -13.28 -4.32
CA ARG A 152 0.85 -12.32 -4.99
C ARG A 152 1.89 -11.74 -4.03
N VAL A 153 1.47 -11.35 -2.83
CA VAL A 153 2.34 -10.78 -1.78
C VAL A 153 3.41 -11.78 -1.34
N MET A 154 3.07 -13.06 -1.26
CA MET A 154 3.96 -14.11 -0.77
C MET A 154 4.70 -14.88 -1.88
N GLN A 155 4.52 -14.49 -3.15
CA GLN A 155 4.96 -15.28 -4.31
C GLN A 155 6.47 -15.52 -4.31
N GLU A 156 7.29 -14.49 -4.02
CA GLU A 156 8.75 -14.64 -4.04
C GLU A 156 9.27 -15.60 -2.97
N VAL A 157 8.62 -15.62 -1.81
CA VAL A 157 8.94 -16.59 -0.74
C VAL A 157 8.51 -17.99 -1.17
N PHE A 158 7.32 -18.13 -1.74
CA PHE A 158 6.84 -19.42 -2.26
C PHE A 158 7.78 -19.97 -3.34
N ASP A 159 8.21 -19.14 -4.30
CA ASP A 159 9.16 -19.51 -5.35
C ASP A 159 10.51 -19.95 -4.77
N ALA A 160 10.96 -19.31 -3.67
CA ALA A 160 12.18 -19.70 -2.98
C ALA A 160 12.06 -21.08 -2.31
N TYR A 161 10.92 -21.40 -1.69
CA TYR A 161 10.64 -22.75 -1.16
C TYR A 161 10.56 -23.79 -2.28
N GLN A 162 9.92 -23.45 -3.40
CA GLN A 162 9.80 -24.33 -4.56
C GLN A 162 11.16 -24.66 -5.18
N LYS A 163 12.04 -23.65 -5.35
CA LYS A 163 13.41 -23.85 -5.86
C LYS A 163 14.25 -24.80 -5.01
N GLN A 164 13.92 -24.94 -3.73
CA GLN A 164 14.60 -25.86 -2.80
C GLN A 164 13.88 -27.20 -2.64
N GLY A 165 12.78 -27.43 -3.35
CA GLY A 165 11.98 -28.66 -3.25
C GLY A 165 11.29 -28.82 -1.90
N LYS A 166 10.95 -27.72 -1.23
CA LYS A 166 10.36 -27.69 0.13
C LYS A 166 9.01 -26.97 0.16
N GLU A 167 8.16 -27.18 -0.84
CA GLU A 167 6.88 -26.48 -0.98
C GLU A 167 5.98 -26.55 0.28
N GLU A 168 5.93 -27.70 0.96
CA GLU A 168 5.17 -27.88 2.20
C GLU A 168 5.66 -26.97 3.34
N GLY A 169 6.94 -26.57 3.31
CA GLY A 169 7.57 -25.69 4.29
C GLY A 169 7.05 -24.26 4.26
N TYR A 170 6.48 -23.82 3.13
CA TYR A 170 5.89 -22.49 2.99
C TYR A 170 4.78 -22.22 4.02
N LEU A 171 3.96 -23.23 4.34
CA LEU A 171 2.89 -23.07 5.33
C LEU A 171 3.43 -22.84 6.74
N ALA A 172 4.57 -23.46 7.08
CA ALA A 172 5.25 -23.23 8.35
C ALA A 172 5.82 -21.80 8.42
N PHE A 173 6.40 -21.31 7.32
CA PHE A 173 6.85 -19.92 7.22
C PHE A 173 5.70 -18.92 7.38
N ARG A 174 4.61 -19.15 6.65
CA ARG A 174 3.41 -18.32 6.74
C ARG A 174 2.86 -18.25 8.16
N ARG A 175 2.83 -19.37 8.90
CA ARG A 175 2.42 -19.37 10.31
C ARG A 175 3.38 -18.55 11.16
N SER A 176 4.69 -18.73 10.97
CA SER A 176 5.72 -17.98 11.71
C SER A 176 5.58 -16.46 11.57
N ILE A 177 5.32 -15.94 10.36
CA ILE A 177 5.13 -14.49 10.15
C ILE A 177 3.83 -13.95 10.75
N ILE A 178 2.77 -14.78 10.80
CA ILE A 178 1.50 -14.42 11.43
C ILE A 178 1.68 -14.35 12.94
N ASP A 179 2.41 -15.30 13.51
CA ASP A 179 2.61 -15.39 14.96
C ASP A 179 3.58 -14.31 15.46
N THR A 180 4.60 -13.96 14.65
CA THR A 180 5.66 -13.00 15.02
C THR A 180 5.76 -11.82 14.03
N PRO A 181 4.72 -10.97 13.87
CA PRO A 181 4.72 -9.93 12.86
C PRO A 181 5.59 -8.72 13.20
N VAL A 182 6.02 -8.61 14.45
CA VAL A 182 6.92 -7.58 14.98
C VAL A 182 7.95 -8.25 15.87
N MET A 183 9.21 -7.85 15.77
CA MET A 183 10.32 -8.46 16.50
C MET A 183 11.43 -7.44 16.79
N THR A 184 12.22 -7.75 17.81
CA THR A 184 13.45 -7.00 18.10
C THR A 184 14.53 -7.32 17.06
N GLY A 185 15.54 -6.46 16.92
CA GLY A 185 16.64 -6.70 15.99
C GLY A 185 17.43 -7.96 16.33
N ARG A 186 17.58 -8.25 17.63
CA ARG A 186 18.16 -9.51 18.12
C ARG A 186 17.31 -10.71 17.68
N ASP A 187 16.00 -10.67 17.92
CA ASP A 187 15.11 -11.78 17.57
C ASP A 187 15.04 -11.98 16.05
N PHE A 188 15.04 -10.91 15.25
CA PHE A 188 15.13 -10.98 13.80
C PHE A 188 16.42 -11.66 13.34
N SER A 189 17.56 -11.28 13.92
CA SER A 189 18.86 -11.87 13.59
C SER A 189 18.92 -13.36 13.93
N LEU A 190 18.41 -13.75 15.10
CA LEU A 190 18.29 -15.15 15.50
C LEU A 190 17.36 -15.93 14.58
N GLN A 191 16.22 -15.34 14.21
CA GLN A 191 15.26 -15.98 13.32
C GLN A 191 15.86 -16.21 11.93
N ARG A 192 16.65 -15.27 11.40
CA ARG A 192 17.34 -15.46 10.10
C ARG A 192 18.27 -16.67 10.07
N MET A 193 18.80 -17.08 11.22
CA MET A 193 19.62 -18.28 11.37
C MET A 193 18.79 -19.56 11.59
N SER A 194 17.47 -19.46 11.69
CA SER A 194 16.58 -20.60 11.90
C SER A 194 16.23 -21.32 10.60
N VAL A 195 15.81 -22.58 10.76
CA VAL A 195 15.24 -23.39 9.68
C VAL A 195 13.74 -23.49 9.90
N ILE A 196 12.96 -23.05 8.92
CA ILE A 196 11.50 -23.18 8.95
C ILE A 196 11.06 -23.96 7.73
N GLY A 197 10.31 -25.04 7.96
CA GLY A 197 9.82 -25.85 6.84
C GLY A 197 10.93 -26.50 6.00
N GLY A 198 12.10 -26.74 6.61
CA GLY A 198 13.25 -27.34 5.93
C GLY A 198 14.09 -26.39 5.08
N VAL A 199 13.83 -25.08 5.14
CA VAL A 199 14.62 -24.04 4.47
C VAL A 199 15.21 -23.08 5.49
N HIS A 200 16.48 -22.71 5.31
CA HIS A 200 17.14 -21.70 6.11
C HIS A 200 16.62 -20.31 5.75
N LEU A 201 16.20 -19.51 6.74
CA LEU A 201 15.60 -18.20 6.45
C LEU A 201 16.57 -17.20 5.80
N GLN A 202 17.89 -17.39 5.98
CA GLN A 202 18.91 -16.62 5.28
C GLN A 202 18.86 -16.79 3.75
N ASP A 203 18.33 -17.91 3.26
CA ASP A 203 18.19 -18.22 1.83
C ASP A 203 16.87 -17.72 1.25
N LEU A 204 15.99 -17.16 2.09
CA LEU A 204 14.72 -16.57 1.68
C LEU A 204 14.88 -15.06 1.44
N PRO A 205 14.01 -14.46 0.61
CA PRO A 205 14.00 -13.03 0.34
C PRO A 205 13.44 -12.21 1.52
N MET A 206 14.09 -12.27 2.69
CA MET A 206 13.57 -11.69 3.94
C MET A 206 13.37 -10.16 3.88
N LYS A 207 14.09 -9.46 3.00
CA LYS A 207 13.89 -8.02 2.72
C LYS A 207 12.52 -7.70 2.10
N HIS A 208 11.87 -8.69 1.48
CA HIS A 208 10.52 -8.58 0.94
C HIS A 208 9.46 -9.03 1.96
N VAL A 209 9.89 -9.44 3.16
CA VAL A 209 9.02 -9.91 4.24
C VAL A 209 9.04 -8.95 5.41
N TYR A 210 10.23 -8.58 5.91
CA TYR A 210 10.42 -7.68 7.03
C TYR A 210 11.15 -6.41 6.59
N THR A 211 10.80 -5.31 7.25
CA THR A 211 11.50 -4.04 7.17
C THR A 211 11.73 -3.50 8.58
N GLU A 212 12.73 -2.65 8.73
CA GLU A 212 12.91 -1.86 9.94
C GLU A 212 11.67 -0.97 10.17
N VAL A 213 11.30 -0.83 11.44
CA VAL A 213 10.14 -0.04 11.86
C VAL A 213 10.45 1.44 11.71
N HIS A 214 9.65 2.13 10.91
CA HIS A 214 9.75 3.57 10.71
C HIS A 214 9.51 4.36 12.03
N ASP A 215 10.20 5.49 12.21
CA ASP A 215 10.11 6.35 13.40
C ASP A 215 8.68 6.78 13.79
N LYS A 216 7.76 6.77 12.81
CA LYS A 216 6.33 7.11 13.00
C LYS A 216 5.60 6.21 14.00
N TYR A 217 6.12 5.03 14.32
CA TYR A 217 5.50 4.10 15.28
C TYR A 217 5.99 4.29 16.72
N PHE A 218 6.98 5.16 16.94
CA PHE A 218 7.56 5.38 18.25
C PHE A 218 6.97 6.61 18.91
N ASP A 219 6.61 6.47 20.18
CA ASP A 219 6.23 7.59 21.04
C ASP A 219 7.45 8.44 21.44
N PRO A 220 7.26 9.63 22.06
CA PRO A 220 8.37 10.47 22.51
C PRO A 220 9.32 9.82 23.54
N THR A 221 8.89 8.73 24.19
CA THR A 221 9.71 7.95 25.13
C THR A 221 10.47 6.81 24.44
N GLY A 222 10.28 6.62 23.12
CA GLY A 222 10.91 5.56 22.34
C GLY A 222 10.20 4.21 22.43
N GLY A 223 8.97 4.16 22.94
CA GLY A 223 8.12 2.96 22.96
C GLY A 223 7.32 2.80 21.67
N ALA A 224 7.17 1.55 21.21
CA ALA A 224 6.31 1.17 20.09
C ALA A 224 5.22 0.21 20.60
N ALA A 225 4.00 0.73 20.74
CA ALA A 225 2.86 -0.04 21.23
C ALA A 225 2.27 -0.94 20.14
N THR A 226 1.84 -2.14 20.51
CA THR A 226 1.13 -3.06 19.62
C THR A 226 -0.39 -2.99 19.83
N CYS A 227 -1.16 -3.39 18.82
CA CYS A 227 -2.61 -3.53 18.89
C CYS A 227 -2.99 -4.86 19.54
N MET A 228 -3.94 -4.87 20.50
CA MET A 228 -4.40 -6.12 21.12
C MET A 228 -5.09 -7.07 20.13
N HIS A 229 -5.78 -6.55 19.10
CA HIS A 229 -6.51 -7.37 18.15
C HIS A 229 -5.61 -7.93 17.03
N CYS A 230 -4.92 -7.05 16.29
CA CYS A 230 -4.11 -7.48 15.15
C CYS A 230 -2.64 -7.74 15.48
N GLY A 231 -2.15 -7.38 16.68
CA GLY A 231 -0.75 -7.56 17.08
C GLY A 231 0.28 -6.71 16.30
N LEU A 232 -0.19 -5.80 15.44
CA LEU A 232 0.67 -4.89 14.68
C LEU A 232 0.93 -3.60 15.46
N LEU A 233 1.94 -2.85 15.04
CA LEU A 233 2.30 -1.58 15.68
C LEU A 233 1.20 -0.52 15.50
N LEU A 234 0.94 0.22 16.58
CA LEU A 234 0.05 1.38 16.58
C LEU A 234 0.85 2.64 16.23
N ILE A 235 0.20 3.60 15.57
CA ILE A 235 0.77 4.91 15.27
C ILE A 235 0.38 5.88 16.40
N PRO A 236 1.33 6.46 17.15
CA PRO A 236 1.02 7.47 18.16
C PRO A 236 0.38 8.72 17.53
N LYS A 237 -0.70 9.22 18.15
CA LYS A 237 -1.46 10.39 17.72
C LYS A 237 -1.83 11.23 18.95
N GLY A 238 -0.92 12.14 19.34
CA GLY A 238 -1.10 12.95 20.55
C GLY A 238 -1.07 12.06 21.80
N SER A 239 -2.17 12.05 22.58
CA SER A 239 -2.31 11.21 23.77
C SER A 239 -2.95 9.84 23.51
N SER A 240 -3.33 9.55 22.27
CA SER A 240 -3.85 8.25 21.85
C SER A 240 -2.94 7.60 20.81
N SER A 241 -3.30 6.39 20.39
CA SER A 241 -2.65 5.69 19.28
C SER A 241 -3.70 5.23 18.29
N VAL A 242 -3.35 4.94 17.05
CA VAL A 242 -4.31 4.50 16.03
C VAL A 242 -3.80 3.25 15.34
N CYS A 243 -4.68 2.28 15.12
CA CYS A 243 -4.37 1.09 14.34
C CYS A 243 -4.33 1.43 12.84
N GLU A 244 -3.28 0.98 12.14
CA GLU A 244 -3.14 1.26 10.71
C GLU A 244 -3.92 0.31 9.79
N VAL A 245 -4.47 -0.79 10.31
CA VAL A 245 -5.19 -1.79 9.51
C VAL A 245 -6.62 -1.33 9.27
N SER A 246 -7.04 -1.34 8.00
CA SER A 246 -8.30 -0.74 7.53
C SER A 246 -9.56 -1.23 8.23
N PHE A 247 -9.63 -2.53 8.50
CA PHE A 247 -10.82 -3.21 9.03
C PHE A 247 -10.65 -3.69 10.48
N CYS A 248 -9.63 -3.18 11.19
CA CYS A 248 -9.38 -3.58 12.58
C CYS A 248 -10.35 -2.86 13.55
N PRO A 249 -10.98 -3.57 14.50
CA PRO A 249 -11.83 -2.96 15.52
C PRO A 249 -11.13 -1.88 16.35
N SER A 250 -9.80 -2.01 16.55
CA SER A 250 -8.98 -1.00 17.22
C SER A 250 -8.89 0.36 16.50
N ARG A 251 -9.45 0.51 15.29
CA ARG A 251 -9.55 1.82 14.64
C ARG A 251 -10.55 2.74 15.33
N GLU A 252 -11.65 2.19 15.83
CA GLU A 252 -12.69 2.96 16.52
C GLU A 252 -12.40 3.04 18.02
N GLN A 253 -12.01 1.91 18.61
CA GLN A 253 -11.69 1.82 20.03
C GLN A 253 -10.33 1.17 20.23
N VAL A 254 -9.32 2.00 20.44
CA VAL A 254 -7.92 1.57 20.46
C VAL A 254 -7.65 0.68 21.65
N ALA A 255 -7.42 -0.60 21.37
CA ALA A 255 -7.01 -1.59 22.33
C ALA A 255 -5.48 -1.73 22.31
N VAL A 256 -4.80 -1.12 23.30
CA VAL A 256 -3.33 -1.10 23.40
C VAL A 256 -2.80 -2.37 24.06
N GLY A 257 -1.91 -3.08 23.36
CA GLY A 257 -1.21 -4.27 23.82
C GLY A 257 0.19 -3.96 24.37
N PRO A 258 1.10 -4.95 24.36
CA PRO A 258 2.48 -4.77 24.80
C PRO A 258 3.20 -3.62 24.09
N VAL A 259 4.07 -2.94 24.83
CA VAL A 259 5.00 -1.92 24.33
C VAL A 259 6.37 -2.55 24.13
N LEU A 260 6.92 -2.35 22.94
CA LEU A 260 8.26 -2.79 22.56
C LEU A 260 9.23 -1.60 22.56
N HIS A 261 10.48 -1.84 22.90
CA HIS A 261 11.54 -0.85 22.87
C HIS A 261 12.62 -1.25 21.85
N ARG A 262 13.34 -0.27 21.31
CA ARG A 262 14.48 -0.53 20.42
C ARG A 262 15.60 -1.22 21.19
N ASP A 263 16.13 -2.30 20.61
CA ASP A 263 17.40 -2.90 21.04
C ASP A 263 18.55 -2.44 20.11
N GLU A 264 19.74 -3.01 20.28
CA GLU A 264 20.93 -2.71 19.45
C GLU A 264 20.72 -2.97 17.94
N GLY A 265 19.66 -3.68 17.54
CA GLY A 265 19.30 -3.91 16.14
C GLY A 265 17.95 -3.29 15.72
N GLY A 266 17.38 -2.40 16.55
CA GLY A 266 16.10 -1.74 16.26
C GLY A 266 14.86 -2.65 16.39
N LEU A 267 13.74 -2.23 15.82
CA LEU A 267 12.56 -3.07 15.69
C LEU A 267 12.32 -3.37 14.22
N HIS A 268 11.90 -4.59 13.93
CA HIS A 268 11.51 -5.04 12.61
C HIS A 268 10.05 -5.46 12.62
N HIS A 269 9.34 -5.18 11.53
CA HIS A 269 7.98 -5.67 11.33
C HIS A 269 7.79 -6.17 9.90
N VAL A 270 6.79 -7.03 9.71
CA VAL A 270 6.44 -7.47 8.36
C VAL A 270 6.06 -6.26 7.49
N ILE A 271 6.36 -6.28 6.20
CA ILE A 271 6.05 -5.18 5.28
C ILE A 271 4.53 -4.94 5.18
N ARG A 272 4.16 -3.73 4.78
CA ARG A 272 2.76 -3.26 4.81
C ARG A 272 1.77 -4.16 4.06
N PRO A 273 2.05 -4.66 2.84
CA PRO A 273 1.16 -5.62 2.19
C PRO A 273 0.94 -6.91 2.99
N ILE A 274 1.99 -7.44 3.64
CA ILE A 274 1.87 -8.64 4.48
C ILE A 274 1.05 -8.34 5.74
N ARG A 275 1.22 -7.15 6.33
CA ARG A 275 0.40 -6.68 7.46
C ARG A 275 -1.08 -6.66 7.11
N GLU A 276 -1.43 -6.01 6.00
CA GLU A 276 -2.82 -5.81 5.57
C GLU A 276 -3.49 -7.11 5.08
N PHE A 277 -2.78 -7.92 4.28
CA PHE A 277 -3.38 -9.02 3.54
C PHE A 277 -3.09 -10.42 4.09
N VAL A 278 -2.11 -10.58 4.97
CA VAL A 278 -1.73 -11.92 5.49
C VAL A 278 -1.90 -11.99 7.00
N VAL A 279 -1.32 -11.04 7.72
CA VAL A 279 -1.26 -11.08 9.19
C VAL A 279 -2.57 -10.63 9.80
N ALA A 280 -3.03 -9.42 9.47
CA ALA A 280 -4.18 -8.83 10.12
C ALA A 280 -5.47 -9.66 10.00
N PRO A 281 -5.85 -10.20 8.81
CA PRO A 281 -7.07 -10.99 8.69
C PRO A 281 -7.10 -12.18 9.67
N VAL A 282 -5.98 -12.91 9.76
CA VAL A 282 -5.89 -14.10 10.61
C VAL A 282 -5.87 -13.74 12.09
N ARG A 283 -5.12 -12.70 12.49
CA ARG A 283 -5.01 -12.31 13.90
C ARG A 283 -6.30 -11.67 14.42
N ILE A 284 -6.99 -10.88 13.60
CA ILE A 284 -8.29 -10.29 13.96
C ILE A 284 -9.34 -11.40 14.15
N ASP A 285 -9.42 -12.37 13.23
CA ASP A 285 -10.32 -13.53 13.39
C ASP A 285 -10.01 -14.33 14.67
N ARG A 286 -8.73 -14.62 14.95
CA ARG A 286 -8.32 -15.26 16.21
C ARG A 286 -8.76 -14.44 17.43
N SER A 287 -8.51 -13.13 17.42
CA SER A 287 -8.89 -12.25 18.51
C SER A 287 -10.41 -12.21 18.72
N ALA A 288 -11.21 -12.19 17.66
CA ALA A 288 -12.67 -12.21 17.74
C ALA A 288 -13.18 -13.51 18.39
N ARG A 289 -12.57 -14.66 18.08
CA ARG A 289 -12.91 -15.95 18.68
C ARG A 289 -12.52 -16.05 20.16
N THR A 290 -11.40 -15.45 20.55
CA THR A 290 -10.92 -15.48 21.94
C THR A 290 -11.62 -14.44 22.82
N SER A 291 -12.08 -13.32 22.25
CA SER A 291 -12.68 -12.21 22.99
C SER A 291 -14.09 -12.48 23.53
N GLY A 292 -14.65 -13.68 23.33
CA GLY A 292 -15.93 -14.06 23.95
C GLY A 292 -17.10 -13.13 23.60
N TYR A 293 -17.13 -12.58 22.38
CA TYR A 293 -18.29 -11.82 21.94
C TYR A 293 -19.39 -12.80 21.50
N VAL A 294 -20.42 -12.90 22.35
CA VAL A 294 -21.76 -13.38 21.98
C VAL A 294 -22.21 -12.55 20.77
N PRO A 295 -22.55 -13.14 19.62
CA PRO A 295 -23.08 -12.36 18.51
C PRO A 295 -24.30 -11.60 19.02
N SER A 296 -24.31 -10.27 18.88
CA SER A 296 -25.56 -9.54 18.91
C SER A 296 -26.42 -10.16 17.80
N PRO A 297 -27.62 -10.69 18.10
CA PRO A 297 -28.52 -11.03 17.03
C PRO A 297 -28.85 -9.72 16.31
N ASP A 298 -28.98 -9.84 14.99
CA ASP A 298 -29.49 -8.83 14.07
C ASP A 298 -28.52 -7.74 13.62
N ARG A 299 -28.00 -7.94 12.41
CA ARG A 299 -28.08 -6.97 11.31
C ARG A 299 -28.02 -7.71 9.98
N GLU A 300 -29.11 -8.42 9.68
CA GLU A 300 -29.67 -8.34 8.33
C GLU A 300 -30.32 -6.96 8.21
N LEU A 301 -29.90 -6.19 7.21
CA LEU A 301 -30.68 -5.25 6.38
C LEU A 301 -29.70 -4.49 5.46
#